data_AF-A0AAV4HEV3-F1
#
_entry.id   AF-A0AAV4HEV3-F1
#
_cell.length_a   1.000
_cell.length_b   1.000
_cell.length_c   1.000
_cell.angle_alpha   90.00
_cell.angle_beta   90.00
_cell.angle_gamma   90.00
#
_symmetry.space_group_name_H-M   'P 1'
#
loop_
_entity.id
_entity.type
_entity.pdbx_description
1 polymer ?
#
loop_
_entity_poly.entity_id
_entity_poly.type
_entity_poly.pdbx_seq_one_letter_code
_entity_poly.pdbx_strand_id
1 'polypeptide(L)'
;MAAKLTRWSCKLLTLITVFLCCVQILTAVTPLGRPSPCFDGAFGAACKTKCSPYCAPVGRSRSCDHVSGTCFGGCSAGRIGKRCDTPCPVGRYGRYCLKSCNVNCRGSNNACHPATGQCRSGCEDGYHGRMCDAVCESWRFGRDCQGHCSQKCTHVKTSPPCDHVTGACPMGCVPGYKGKRCNM
;
A
#
# COMPACT_ATOMS: atom_id res chain seq x y z
N MET A 1 -21.44 48.97 8.48
CA MET A 1 -22.41 49.97 7.98
C MET A 1 -23.73 49.25 7.80
N ALA A 2 -24.79 49.79 8.40
CA ALA A 2 -26.03 49.09 8.72
C ALA A 2 -26.92 48.80 7.51
N ALA A 3 -27.37 47.55 7.37
CA ALA A 3 -28.53 47.21 6.53
C ALA A 3 -29.78 47.23 7.41
N LYS A 4 -30.71 48.12 7.09
CA LYS A 4 -31.98 48.35 7.79
C LYS A 4 -32.84 47.09 7.79
N LEU A 5 -33.13 46.55 8.97
CA LEU A 5 -34.25 45.64 9.20
C LEU A 5 -35.55 46.46 9.18
N THR A 6 -36.22 46.52 8.04
CA THR A 6 -37.59 47.07 7.96
C THR A 6 -38.57 46.05 8.52
N ARG A 7 -39.11 46.37 9.69
CA ARG A 7 -40.17 45.62 10.37
C ARG A 7 -41.49 45.86 9.62
N TRP A 8 -41.90 44.90 8.79
CA TRP A 8 -43.20 44.96 8.12
C TRP A 8 -44.29 44.58 9.12
N SER A 9 -45.07 45.58 9.52
CA SER A 9 -46.27 45.43 10.35
C SER A 9 -47.27 44.52 9.63
N CYS A 10 -47.52 43.32 10.18
CA CYS A 10 -48.61 42.46 9.76
C CYS A 10 -49.95 43.09 10.21
N LYS A 11 -50.47 44.03 9.41
CA LYS A 11 -51.86 44.47 9.54
C LYS A 11 -52.75 43.53 8.73
N LEU A 12 -53.48 42.74 9.50
CA LEU A 12 -54.69 42.01 9.20
C LEU A 12 -55.52 42.65 8.05
N LEU A 13 -55.35 42.20 6.81
CA LEU A 13 -56.33 42.41 5.75
C LEU A 13 -56.28 41.24 4.75
N THR A 14 -57.43 40.57 4.66
CA THR A 14 -57.90 39.63 3.63
C THR A 14 -57.10 38.32 3.39
N LEU A 15 -57.79 37.21 3.66
CA LEU A 15 -57.44 35.78 3.48
C LEU A 15 -56.90 35.35 2.10
N ILE A 16 -56.73 36.27 1.15
CA ILE A 16 -56.31 35.97 -0.24
C ILE A 16 -54.80 36.20 -0.44
N THR A 17 -54.12 36.94 0.43
CA THR A 17 -52.67 37.25 0.28
C THR A 17 -51.73 36.24 0.94
N VAL A 18 -52.23 35.38 1.84
CA VAL A 18 -51.40 34.33 2.50
C VAL A 18 -50.96 33.25 1.50
N PHE A 19 -51.75 32.99 0.45
CA PHE A 19 -51.42 31.98 -0.55
C PHE A 19 -50.26 32.38 -1.48
N LEU A 20 -50.03 33.67 -1.70
CA LEU A 20 -49.00 34.14 -2.64
C LEU A 20 -47.59 34.19 -2.02
N CYS A 21 -47.46 34.40 -0.71
CA CYS A 21 -46.15 34.37 -0.04
C CYS A 21 -45.57 32.96 0.16
N CYS A 22 -46.40 31.92 0.27
CA CYS A 22 -45.90 30.54 0.36
C CYS A 22 -45.41 29.98 -0.99
N VAL A 23 -45.90 30.52 -2.13
CA VAL A 23 -45.57 29.99 -3.46
C VAL A 23 -44.19 30.46 -3.96
N GLN A 24 -43.66 31.57 -3.43
CA GLN A 24 -42.36 32.11 -3.87
C GLN A 24 -41.14 31.52 -3.13
N ILE A 25 -41.34 30.66 -2.12
CA ILE A 25 -40.24 29.94 -1.45
C ILE A 25 -39.95 28.59 -2.14
N LEU A 26 -40.88 28.08 -2.97
CA LEU A 26 -40.75 26.77 -3.62
C LEU A 26 -39.97 26.79 -4.96
N THR A 27 -39.68 27.95 -5.56
CA THR A 27 -39.06 28.02 -6.90
C THR A 27 -37.54 28.14 -6.91
N ALA A 28 -36.86 28.01 -5.76
CA ALA A 28 -35.39 28.05 -5.68
C ALA A 28 -34.75 26.73 -5.28
N VAL A 29 -35.48 25.61 -5.33
CA VAL A 29 -34.84 24.30 -5.49
C VAL A 29 -34.60 24.13 -6.98
N THR A 30 -33.46 24.61 -7.47
CA THR A 30 -32.94 24.07 -8.72
C THR A 30 -32.98 22.55 -8.58
N PRO A 31 -33.62 21.79 -9.49
CA PRO A 31 -33.43 20.36 -9.49
C PRO A 31 -31.92 20.19 -9.57
N LEU A 32 -31.31 19.55 -8.57
CA LEU A 32 -29.91 19.15 -8.64
C LEU A 32 -29.83 18.22 -9.84
N GLY A 33 -29.61 18.81 -11.01
CA GLY A 33 -29.56 18.13 -12.29
C GLY A 33 -28.61 16.98 -12.09
N ARG A 34 -29.08 15.77 -12.39
CA ARG A 34 -28.29 14.55 -12.27
C ARG A 34 -26.90 14.88 -12.86
N PRO A 35 -25.83 14.86 -12.05
CA PRO A 35 -24.54 15.34 -12.50
C PRO A 35 -24.18 14.56 -13.77
N SER A 36 -23.91 15.29 -14.85
CA SER A 36 -23.55 14.67 -16.11
C SER A 36 -22.38 13.72 -15.86
N PRO A 37 -22.41 12.52 -16.44
CA PRO A 37 -21.28 11.63 -16.31
C PRO A 37 -20.06 12.38 -16.86
N CYS A 38 -19.02 12.51 -16.04
CA CYS A 38 -17.70 12.92 -16.54
C CYS A 38 -17.36 12.03 -17.72
N PHE A 39 -16.50 12.37 -18.66
CA PHE A 39 -15.88 11.37 -19.54
C PHE A 39 -14.36 11.46 -19.26
N ASP A 40 -13.59 10.39 -19.45
CA ASP A 40 -12.12 10.35 -19.24
C ASP A 40 -11.58 10.25 -17.80
N GLY A 41 -12.13 9.33 -17.01
CA GLY A 41 -11.46 8.95 -15.76
C GLY A 41 -11.33 10.11 -14.77
N ALA A 42 -12.36 10.94 -14.70
CA ALA A 42 -12.53 11.99 -13.70
C ALA A 42 -13.85 11.80 -12.93
N PHE A 43 -13.94 12.44 -11.76
CA PHE A 43 -15.08 12.38 -10.88
C PHE A 43 -15.31 13.72 -10.14
N GLY A 44 -16.47 13.86 -9.50
CA GLY A 44 -16.86 15.01 -8.69
C GLY A 44 -17.57 16.12 -9.49
N ALA A 45 -17.96 17.20 -8.79
CA ALA A 45 -18.65 18.33 -9.41
C ALA A 45 -17.77 18.96 -10.51
N ALA A 46 -18.35 19.10 -11.71
CA ALA A 46 -17.65 19.59 -12.90
C ALA A 46 -16.38 18.79 -13.29
N CYS A 47 -16.24 17.53 -12.83
CA CYS A 47 -15.19 16.60 -13.27
C CYS A 47 -13.75 17.10 -13.06
N LYS A 48 -13.53 17.92 -12.02
CA LYS A 48 -12.22 18.53 -11.74
C LYS A 48 -11.19 17.55 -11.18
N THR A 49 -11.61 16.41 -10.63
CA THR A 49 -10.70 15.48 -9.95
C THR A 49 -10.50 14.22 -10.76
N LYS A 50 -9.26 13.86 -11.04
CA LYS A 50 -8.93 12.61 -11.76
C LYS A 50 -9.10 11.39 -10.86
N CYS A 51 -9.58 10.29 -11.44
CA CYS A 51 -9.53 8.97 -10.81
C CYS A 51 -8.09 8.63 -10.41
N SER A 52 -7.94 7.82 -9.37
CA SER A 52 -6.63 7.31 -8.97
C SER A 52 -6.01 6.50 -10.11
N PRO A 53 -4.71 6.69 -10.43
CA PRO A 53 -4.02 5.87 -11.42
C PRO A 53 -3.82 4.43 -10.94
N TYR A 54 -4.13 4.15 -9.67
CA TYR A 54 -4.03 2.83 -9.05
C TYR A 54 -5.38 2.09 -9.02
N CYS A 55 -6.43 2.64 -9.64
CA CYS A 55 -7.63 1.85 -9.92
C CYS A 55 -7.27 0.70 -10.87
N ALA A 56 -7.63 -0.53 -10.52
CA ALA A 56 -7.43 -1.67 -11.40
C ALA A 56 -8.31 -1.53 -12.66
N PRO A 57 -7.79 -1.87 -13.86
CA PRO A 57 -8.55 -1.76 -15.11
C PRO A 57 -9.74 -2.73 -15.12
N VAL A 58 -10.89 -2.26 -15.65
CA VAL A 58 -12.11 -3.07 -15.80
C VAL A 58 -12.60 -3.00 -17.25
N GLY A 59 -12.20 -3.97 -18.06
CA GLY A 59 -12.59 -4.05 -19.47
C GLY A 59 -12.32 -2.77 -20.26
N ARG A 60 -13.27 -2.35 -21.10
CA ARG A 60 -13.23 -1.08 -21.86
C ARG A 60 -13.91 0.09 -21.13
N SER A 61 -14.26 -0.10 -19.86
CA SER A 61 -15.08 0.82 -19.09
C SER A 61 -14.24 1.84 -18.31
N ARG A 62 -14.91 2.84 -17.72
CA ARG A 62 -14.29 3.88 -16.89
C ARG A 62 -13.60 3.25 -15.67
N SER A 63 -12.45 3.77 -15.26
CA SER A 63 -11.69 3.20 -14.14
C SER A 63 -12.30 3.45 -12.76
N CYS A 64 -13.15 4.48 -12.61
CA CYS A 64 -13.80 4.82 -11.34
C CYS A 64 -15.17 5.48 -11.54
N ASP A 65 -15.97 5.46 -10.47
CA ASP A 65 -17.28 6.10 -10.36
C ASP A 65 -17.17 7.63 -10.48
N HIS A 66 -17.97 8.24 -11.36
CA HIS A 66 -17.85 9.66 -11.69
C HIS A 66 -18.37 10.59 -10.57
N VAL A 67 -19.11 10.08 -9.58
CA VAL A 67 -19.60 10.89 -8.46
C VAL A 67 -18.62 10.81 -7.29
N SER A 68 -18.30 9.60 -6.86
CA SER A 68 -17.53 9.31 -5.64
C SER A 68 -16.03 9.11 -5.87
N GLY A 69 -15.61 8.81 -7.10
CA GLY A 69 -14.24 8.44 -7.43
C GLY A 69 -13.86 7.01 -7.02
N THR A 70 -14.83 6.20 -6.61
CA THR A 70 -14.61 4.81 -6.18
C THR A 70 -14.18 3.94 -7.36
N CYS A 71 -13.07 3.21 -7.23
CA CYS A 71 -12.54 2.36 -8.30
C CYS A 71 -13.41 1.11 -8.46
N PHE A 72 -13.91 0.85 -9.67
CA PHE A 72 -14.77 -0.31 -9.94
C PHE A 72 -14.02 -1.65 -9.87
N GLY A 73 -12.75 -1.67 -10.32
CA GLY A 73 -11.91 -2.88 -10.31
C GLY A 73 -11.22 -3.15 -8.97
N GLY A 74 -11.49 -2.31 -7.96
CA GLY A 74 -10.66 -2.19 -6.78
C GLY A 74 -9.28 -1.62 -7.12
N CYS A 75 -8.29 -1.95 -6.29
CA CYS A 75 -6.96 -1.36 -6.38
C CYS A 75 -5.94 -2.29 -7.04
N SER A 76 -4.99 -1.69 -7.76
CA SER A 76 -3.74 -2.35 -8.14
C SER A 76 -2.97 -2.79 -6.89
N ALA A 77 -2.08 -3.78 -7.05
CA ALA A 77 -1.25 -4.26 -5.95
C ALA A 77 -0.48 -3.12 -5.26
N GLY A 78 -0.43 -3.14 -3.93
CA GLY A 78 0.26 -2.13 -3.12
C GLY A 78 -0.58 -0.96 -2.67
N ARG A 79 -1.86 -0.89 -3.04
CA ARG A 79 -2.81 0.13 -2.58
C ARG A 79 -4.15 -0.44 -2.12
N ILE A 80 -4.83 0.31 -1.27
CA ILE A 80 -6.13 -0.01 -0.65
C ILE A 80 -7.00 1.25 -0.54
N GLY A 81 -8.22 1.06 -0.06
CA GLY A 81 -9.25 2.09 0.05
C GLY A 81 -10.15 2.15 -1.18
N LYS A 82 -11.33 2.77 -1.03
CA LYS A 82 -12.33 2.87 -2.12
C LYS A 82 -11.78 3.57 -3.36
N ARG A 83 -10.84 4.50 -3.16
CA ARG A 83 -10.23 5.33 -4.21
C ARG A 83 -8.77 4.97 -4.48
N CYS A 84 -8.24 3.91 -3.86
CA CYS A 84 -6.87 3.44 -4.09
C CYS A 84 -5.80 4.52 -3.90
N ASP A 85 -6.02 5.42 -2.94
CA ASP A 85 -5.12 6.49 -2.53
C ASP A 85 -4.15 6.02 -1.44
N THR A 86 -4.60 5.09 -0.60
CA THR A 86 -3.87 4.63 0.57
C THR A 86 -2.88 3.51 0.18
N PRO A 87 -1.58 3.66 0.46
CA PRO A 87 -0.62 2.59 0.24
C PRO A 87 -0.83 1.44 1.25
N CYS A 88 -0.30 0.26 0.94
CA CYS A 88 -0.27 -0.81 1.93
C CYS A 88 0.45 -0.38 3.21
N PRO A 89 -0.02 -0.84 4.39
CA PRO A 89 0.71 -0.64 5.63
C PRO A 89 2.08 -1.32 5.56
N VAL A 90 3.04 -0.79 6.33
CA VAL A 90 4.41 -1.33 6.39
C VAL A 90 4.37 -2.81 6.80
N GLY A 91 5.18 -3.63 6.15
CA GLY A 91 5.20 -5.08 6.37
C GLY A 91 4.12 -5.85 5.62
N ARG A 92 3.26 -5.20 4.81
CA ARG A 92 2.26 -5.85 3.95
C ARG A 92 2.43 -5.48 2.48
N TYR A 93 2.05 -6.40 1.58
CA TYR A 93 2.13 -6.19 0.15
C TYR A 93 1.07 -6.96 -0.66
N GLY A 94 1.02 -6.69 -1.96
CA GLY A 94 0.16 -7.36 -2.93
C GLY A 94 -1.21 -6.73 -3.07
N ARG A 95 -2.14 -7.44 -3.73
CA ARG A 95 -3.53 -6.98 -3.88
C ARG A 95 -4.22 -7.03 -2.52
N TYR A 96 -4.92 -5.96 -2.17
CA TYR A 96 -5.58 -5.79 -0.87
C TYR A 96 -4.64 -5.90 0.35
N CYS A 97 -3.32 -5.83 0.16
CA CYS A 97 -2.31 -5.94 1.22
C CYS A 97 -2.39 -7.22 2.07
N LEU A 98 -2.85 -8.33 1.47
CA LEU A 98 -3.06 -9.58 2.20
C LEU A 98 -1.76 -10.33 2.51
N LYS A 99 -0.69 -10.10 1.73
CA LYS A 99 0.60 -10.78 1.92
C LYS A 99 1.46 -10.01 2.91
N SER A 100 2.28 -10.73 3.68
CA SER A 100 3.24 -10.16 4.62
C SER A 100 4.64 -10.18 4.05
N CYS A 101 5.39 -9.10 4.23
CA CYS A 101 6.81 -9.04 3.88
C CYS A 101 7.59 -10.12 4.66
N ASN A 102 8.68 -10.62 4.06
CA ASN A 102 9.52 -11.61 4.71
C ASN A 102 10.23 -11.02 5.93
N VAL A 103 10.35 -11.79 7.01
CA VAL A 103 11.03 -11.39 8.25
C VAL A 103 12.52 -11.14 8.08
N ASN A 104 13.12 -11.70 7.03
CA ASN A 104 14.54 -11.53 6.69
C ASN A 104 14.78 -10.31 5.78
N CYS A 105 13.76 -9.50 5.49
CA CYS A 105 13.97 -8.20 4.84
C CYS A 105 14.71 -7.27 5.81
N ARG A 106 15.87 -6.75 5.39
CA ARG A 106 16.65 -5.84 6.22
C ARG A 106 15.93 -4.51 6.46
N GLY A 107 16.12 -3.94 7.64
CA GLY A 107 15.61 -2.63 8.03
C GLY A 107 14.42 -2.68 8.98
N SER A 108 13.79 -1.53 9.24
CA SER A 108 12.71 -1.45 10.23
C SER A 108 11.42 -2.12 9.75
N ASN A 109 10.78 -2.88 10.63
CA ASN A 109 9.47 -3.50 10.43
C ASN A 109 9.36 -4.39 9.17
N ASN A 110 10.46 -5.04 8.77
CA ASN A 110 10.52 -5.94 7.62
C ASN A 110 9.99 -5.27 6.34
N ALA A 111 10.35 -4.00 6.12
CA ALA A 111 9.77 -3.20 5.05
C ALA A 111 10.12 -3.76 3.66
N CYS A 112 9.08 -4.07 2.87
CA CYS A 112 9.20 -4.50 1.49
C CYS A 112 8.38 -3.63 0.54
N HIS A 113 8.61 -3.79 -0.76
CA HIS A 113 7.90 -3.06 -1.80
C HIS A 113 6.40 -3.46 -1.79
N PRO A 114 5.47 -2.50 -1.64
CA PRO A 114 4.07 -2.80 -1.33
C PRO A 114 3.34 -3.52 -2.47
N ALA A 115 3.79 -3.38 -3.73
CA ALA A 115 3.18 -4.10 -4.84
C ALA A 115 3.77 -5.49 -5.06
N THR A 116 5.09 -5.65 -4.86
CA THR A 116 5.86 -6.81 -5.35
C THR A 116 6.41 -7.69 -4.24
N GLY A 117 6.46 -7.23 -3.00
CA GLY A 117 7.05 -7.97 -1.88
C GLY A 117 8.58 -7.92 -1.80
N GLN A 118 9.25 -7.23 -2.73
CA GLN A 118 10.71 -7.17 -2.77
C GLN A 118 11.26 -6.37 -1.58
N CYS A 119 12.22 -6.93 -0.83
CA CYS A 119 12.87 -6.24 0.27
C CYS A 119 13.68 -5.06 -0.27
N ARG A 120 13.41 -3.85 0.24
CA ARG A 120 14.00 -2.61 -0.31
C ARG A 120 15.45 -2.41 0.10
N SER A 121 15.82 -2.87 1.29
CA SER A 121 17.17 -2.71 1.87
C SER A 121 18.02 -3.98 1.77
N GLY A 122 17.62 -4.93 0.90
CA GLY A 122 18.23 -6.24 0.79
C GLY A 122 17.83 -7.19 1.92
N CYS A 123 18.62 -8.24 2.10
CA CYS A 123 18.35 -9.31 3.05
C CYS A 123 19.24 -9.22 4.28
N GLU A 124 18.73 -9.73 5.40
CA GLU A 124 19.58 -10.08 6.54
C GLU A 124 20.60 -11.15 6.16
N ASP A 125 21.68 -11.19 6.92
CA ASP A 125 22.81 -12.10 6.66
C ASP A 125 22.33 -13.56 6.69
N GLY A 126 22.82 -14.36 5.75
CA GLY A 126 22.42 -15.75 5.60
C GLY A 126 21.16 -15.97 4.75
N TYR A 127 20.55 -14.91 4.22
CA TYR A 127 19.42 -14.97 3.30
C TYR A 127 19.70 -14.19 2.01
N HIS A 128 19.05 -14.59 0.92
CA HIS A 128 19.15 -13.93 -0.38
C HIS A 128 17.86 -14.05 -1.19
N GLY A 129 17.89 -13.50 -2.41
CA GLY A 129 16.73 -13.39 -3.28
C GLY A 129 15.99 -12.06 -3.11
N ARG A 130 15.06 -11.76 -4.02
CA ARG A 130 14.35 -10.47 -4.00
C ARG A 130 13.44 -10.32 -2.78
N MET A 131 12.94 -11.43 -2.23
CA MET A 131 12.05 -11.47 -1.07
C MET A 131 12.74 -12.02 0.19
N CYS A 132 14.05 -12.30 0.16
CA CYS A 132 14.79 -12.86 1.30
C CYS A 132 14.20 -14.16 1.87
N ASP A 133 13.60 -14.94 1.00
CA ASP A 133 12.97 -16.23 1.26
C ASP A 133 13.90 -17.42 1.04
N ALA A 134 15.04 -17.20 0.37
CA ALA A 134 16.07 -18.22 0.18
C ALA A 134 17.15 -18.10 1.25
N VAL A 135 17.47 -19.21 1.89
CA VAL A 135 18.65 -19.35 2.76
C VAL A 135 19.89 -19.48 1.87
N CYS A 136 21.04 -18.96 2.31
CA CYS A 136 22.28 -19.15 1.56
C CYS A 136 22.54 -20.61 1.22
N GLU A 137 23.01 -20.82 -0.01
CA GLU A 137 23.40 -22.13 -0.50
C GLU A 137 24.45 -22.78 0.42
N SER A 138 24.52 -24.11 0.39
CA SER A 138 25.56 -24.84 1.12
C SER A 138 26.94 -24.27 0.79
N TRP A 139 27.81 -24.18 1.80
CA TRP A 139 29.13 -23.57 1.73
C TRP A 139 29.17 -22.04 1.63
N ARG A 140 28.02 -21.36 1.59
CA ARG A 140 27.94 -19.90 1.60
C ARG A 140 27.38 -19.36 2.91
N PHE A 141 27.79 -18.16 3.29
CA PHE A 141 27.25 -17.48 4.46
C PHE A 141 27.29 -15.95 4.37
N GLY A 142 26.64 -15.28 5.32
CA GLY A 142 26.75 -13.83 5.53
C GLY A 142 25.90 -13.01 4.55
N ARG A 143 26.21 -11.72 4.45
CA ARG A 143 25.53 -10.79 3.56
C ARG A 143 25.60 -11.27 2.10
N ASP A 144 24.44 -11.32 1.45
CA ASP A 144 24.28 -11.72 0.05
C ASP A 144 24.96 -13.06 -0.30
N CYS A 145 25.17 -13.92 0.71
CA CYS A 145 25.84 -15.21 0.57
C CYS A 145 27.25 -15.13 -0.04
N GLN A 146 27.96 -14.02 0.20
CA GLN A 146 29.30 -13.80 -0.35
C GLN A 146 30.42 -14.50 0.46
N GLY A 147 30.16 -14.83 1.72
CA GLY A 147 31.11 -15.58 2.55
C GLY A 147 31.20 -17.05 2.14
N HIS A 148 32.38 -17.65 2.29
CA HIS A 148 32.63 -19.07 1.98
C HIS A 148 33.03 -19.84 3.24
N CYS A 149 32.33 -20.93 3.55
CA CYS A 149 32.66 -21.80 4.67
C CYS A 149 34.10 -22.35 4.52
N SER A 150 34.81 -22.49 5.65
CA SER A 150 36.12 -23.13 5.65
C SER A 150 35.99 -24.62 5.35
N GLN A 151 36.87 -25.13 4.49
CA GLN A 151 37.01 -26.58 4.26
C GLN A 151 37.59 -27.33 5.46
N LYS A 152 38.01 -26.61 6.51
CA LYS A 152 38.57 -27.15 7.74
C LYS A 152 37.53 -27.33 8.85
N CYS A 153 36.25 -27.05 8.56
CA CYS A 153 35.16 -27.51 9.42
C CYS A 153 35.15 -29.05 9.45
N THR A 154 34.87 -29.65 10.62
CA THR A 154 34.65 -31.10 10.72
C THR A 154 33.29 -31.49 10.13
N HIS A 155 33.11 -32.79 9.83
CA HIS A 155 31.82 -33.35 9.42
C HIS A 155 31.15 -32.67 8.20
N VAL A 156 31.94 -32.04 7.32
CA VAL A 156 31.50 -31.33 6.10
C VAL A 156 30.73 -32.18 5.08
N LYS A 157 30.70 -33.51 5.24
CA LYS A 157 29.90 -34.43 4.41
C LYS A 157 28.47 -34.61 4.90
N THR A 158 28.17 -34.16 6.12
CA THR A 158 26.83 -34.10 6.73
C THR A 158 26.41 -32.64 6.71
N SER A 159 25.44 -32.31 5.87
CA SER A 159 24.94 -30.94 5.64
C SER A 159 24.41 -30.27 6.93
N PRO A 160 24.47 -28.93 7.10
CA PRO A 160 25.29 -27.94 6.38
C PRO A 160 26.71 -27.79 6.99
N PRO A 161 27.72 -27.41 6.18
CA PRO A 161 29.14 -27.39 6.58
C PRO A 161 29.49 -26.28 7.56
N CYS A 162 28.82 -25.14 7.48
CA CYS A 162 28.92 -24.04 8.42
C CYS A 162 27.60 -23.27 8.52
N ASP A 163 27.45 -22.49 9.58
CA ASP A 163 26.28 -21.64 9.82
C ASP A 163 26.13 -20.58 8.71
N HIS A 164 24.97 -20.53 8.08
CA HIS A 164 24.72 -19.67 6.91
C HIS A 164 24.71 -18.17 7.25
N VAL A 165 24.55 -17.79 8.52
CA VAL A 165 24.59 -16.37 8.94
C VAL A 165 26.02 -15.95 9.25
N THR A 166 26.68 -16.70 10.13
CA THR A 166 27.95 -16.31 10.76
C THR A 166 29.17 -16.95 10.13
N GLY A 167 29.01 -18.03 9.35
CA GLY A 167 30.09 -18.83 8.80
C GLY A 167 30.77 -19.76 9.81
N ALA A 168 30.21 -19.90 11.01
CA ALA A 168 30.82 -20.69 12.07
C ALA A 168 30.67 -22.20 11.81
N CYS A 169 31.71 -22.98 12.09
CA CYS A 169 31.68 -24.44 11.97
C CYS A 169 31.01 -25.04 13.21
N PRO A 170 29.77 -25.58 13.12
CA PRO A 170 29.02 -26.04 14.29
C PRO A 170 29.66 -27.24 14.99
N MET A 171 30.35 -28.09 14.23
CA MET A 171 31.02 -29.30 14.74
C MET A 171 32.50 -29.08 15.09
N GLY A 172 32.98 -27.83 15.02
CA GLY A 172 34.37 -27.48 15.28
C GLY A 172 35.30 -27.69 14.08
N CYS A 173 36.60 -27.72 14.36
CA CYS A 173 37.67 -27.71 13.36
C CYS A 173 38.40 -29.05 13.30
N VAL A 174 38.89 -29.41 12.11
CA VAL A 174 39.83 -30.53 11.98
C VAL A 174 41.11 -30.23 12.79
N PRO A 175 41.84 -31.25 13.29
CA PRO A 175 43.04 -31.04 14.10
C PRO A 175 44.03 -30.07 13.44
N GLY A 176 44.57 -29.15 14.24
CA GLY A 176 45.50 -28.11 13.77
C GLY A 176 44.86 -26.78 13.39
N TYR A 177 43.52 -26.71 13.28
CA TYR A 177 42.80 -25.46 13.02
C TYR A 177 41.98 -25.02 14.23
N LYS A 178 41.79 -23.70 14.38
CA LYS A 178 41.11 -23.07 15.52
C LYS A 178 40.20 -21.92 15.09
N GLY A 179 39.43 -21.42 16.06
CA GLY A 179 38.49 -20.30 15.88
C GLY A 179 37.13 -20.74 15.35
N LYS A 180 36.12 -19.87 15.47
CA LYS A 180 34.73 -20.19 15.11
C LYS A 180 34.55 -20.57 13.63
N ARG A 181 35.41 -20.06 12.74
CA ARG A 181 35.39 -20.34 11.29
C ARG A 181 36.51 -21.26 10.81
N CYS A 182 37.33 -21.82 11.71
CA CYS A 182 38.45 -22.72 11.36
C CYS A 182 39.41 -22.17 10.28
N ASN A 183 39.77 -20.88 10.40
CA ASN A 183 40.69 -20.18 9.48
C ASN A 183 42.03 -19.81 10.13
N MET A 184 42.25 -20.25 11.37
CA MET A 184 43.45 -19.97 12.19
C MET A 184 44.10 -21.26 12.64
#